data_AF-A0A968CVN0-F1
#
_entry.id   AF-A0A968CVN0-F1
#
_cell.length_a   1.000
_cell.length_b   1.000
_cell.length_c   1.000
_cell.angle_alpha   90.00
_cell.angle_beta   90.00
_cell.angle_gamma   90.00
#
_symmetry.space_group_name_H-M   'P 1'
#
loop_
_entity.id
_entity.type
_entity.pdbx_description
1 polymer ?
#
loop_
_entity_poly.entity_id
_entity_poly.type
_entity_poly.pdbx_seq_one_letter_code
_entity_poly.pdbx_strand_id
1 'polypeptide(L)' 'MSKHEFEMKEFETRQRRVREAMDKEGLDLILVIAPQSIHWLIGTRA' A
#
# COMPACT_ATOMS: atom_id res chain seq x y z
N MET A 1 10.85 -17.31 -10.57
CA MET A 1 9.76 -17.45 -9.57
C MET A 1 8.47 -17.03 -10.24
N SER A 2 7.50 -17.95 -10.27
CA SER A 2 6.35 -17.97 -11.18
C SER A 2 5.16 -17.16 -10.69
N LYS A 3 4.56 -16.39 -11.62
CA LYS A 3 3.14 -15.97 -11.72
C LYS A 3 2.56 -15.24 -10.51
N HIS A 4 2.73 -13.92 -10.46
CA HIS A 4 1.70 -12.90 -10.14
C HIS A 4 2.47 -11.61 -9.91
N GLU A 5 2.93 -10.97 -11.00
CA GLU A 5 3.20 -9.54 -10.91
C GLU A 5 1.88 -8.89 -10.55
N PHE A 6 1.80 -8.31 -9.35
CA PHE A 6 0.61 -7.61 -8.91
C PHE A 6 0.26 -6.56 -9.96
N GLU A 7 -0.97 -6.64 -10.48
CA GLU A 7 -1.43 -5.63 -11.42
C GLU A 7 -1.46 -4.28 -10.70
N MET A 8 -1.15 -3.20 -11.42
CA MET A 8 -1.16 -1.84 -10.86
C MET A 8 -2.47 -1.51 -10.10
N LYS A 9 -3.60 -2.06 -10.54
CA LYS A 9 -4.93 -1.95 -9.92
C LYS A 9 -5.00 -2.50 -8.48
N GLU A 10 -4.16 -3.46 -8.14
CA GLU A 10 -4.13 -4.02 -6.80
C GLU A 10 -3.53 -3.02 -5.80
N PHE A 11 -2.47 -2.32 -6.19
CA PHE A 11 -1.87 -1.27 -5.36
C PHE A 11 -2.82 -0.09 -5.18
N GLU A 12 -3.57 0.30 -6.21
CA GLU A 12 -4.64 1.31 -6.08
C GLU A 12 -5.68 0.91 -5.02
N THR A 13 -6.08 -0.36 -5.01
CA THR A 13 -7.02 -0.89 -4.02
C THR A 13 -6.43 -0.86 -2.60
N ARG A 14 -5.16 -1.22 -2.44
CA ARG A 14 -4.45 -1.17 -1.15
C ARG A 14 -4.32 0.27 -0.64
N GLN A 15 -3.91 1.21 -1.49
CA GLN A 15 -3.81 2.62 -1.15
C GLN A 15 -5.17 3.23 -0.77
N ARG A 16 -6.24 2.89 -1.50
CA ARG A 16 -7.60 3.30 -1.13
C ARG A 16 -8.00 2.79 0.24
N ARG A 17 -7.78 1.50 0.54
CA ARG A 17 -8.06 0.92 1.87
C ARG A 17 -7.32 1.66 2.98
N VAL A 18 -6.07 2.04 2.74
CA VAL A 18 -5.28 2.80 3.71
C VAL A 18 -5.87 4.20 3.89
N ARG A 19 -6.23 4.91 2.81
CA ARG A 19 -6.88 6.22 2.91
C ARG A 19 -8.22 6.16 3.63
N GLU A 20 -9.06 5.17 3.36
CA GLU A 20 -10.33 4.97 4.09
C GLU A 20 -10.12 4.73 5.59
N ALA A 21 -9.04 4.05 5.97
CA ALA A 21 -8.67 3.88 7.37
C ALA A 21 -8.15 5.19 7.98
N MET A 22 -7.33 5.95 7.25
CA MET A 22 -6.85 7.26 7.67
C MET A 22 -8.01 8.23 7.92
N ASP A 23 -8.99 8.30 7.02
CA ASP A 23 -10.16 9.17 7.16
C ASP A 23 -10.98 8.84 8.42
N LYS A 24 -11.14 7.55 8.72
CA LYS A 24 -11.87 7.10 9.93
C LYS A 24 -11.19 7.51 11.24
N GLU A 25 -9.86 7.54 11.22
CA GLU A 25 -9.04 7.88 12.39
C GLU A 25 -8.67 9.38 12.44
N GLY A 26 -9.10 10.18 11.45
CA GLY A 26 -8.78 11.60 11.37
C GLY A 26 -7.29 11.87 11.10
N LEU A 27 -6.64 11.01 10.31
CA LEU A 27 -5.22 11.13 9.96
C LEU A 27 -5.04 11.74 8.56
N ASP A 28 -4.36 12.88 8.49
CA ASP A 28 -4.08 13.52 7.19
C ASP A 28 -2.85 12.93 6.47
N LEU A 29 -1.93 12.32 7.23
CA LEU A 29 -0.65 11.82 6.69
C LEU A 29 -0.16 10.58 7.44
N ILE A 30 0.42 9.65 6.68
CA ILE A 30 1.24 8.55 7.22
C ILE A 30 2.61 8.54 6.56
N LEU A 31 3.65 8.20 7.34
CA LEU A 31 4.99 7.94 6.83
C LEU A 31 5.30 6.44 7.01
N VAL A 32 5.52 5.74 5.90
CA VAL A 32 5.76 4.29 5.89
C VAL A 32 7.25 4.02 5.69
N ILE A 33 7.90 3.43 6.70
CA ILE A 33 9.35 3.14 6.68
C ILE A 33 9.68 1.64 6.73
N ALA A 34 8.73 0.81 7.14
CA ALA A 34 8.93 -0.64 7.23
C ALA A 34 8.93 -1.25 5.82
N PRO A 35 10.00 -1.95 5.39
CA PRO A 35 10.13 -2.47 4.01
C PRO A 35 8.96 -3.34 3.56
N GLN A 36 8.43 -4.18 4.45
CA GLN A 36 7.26 -5.02 4.19
C GLN A 36 6.00 -4.21 3.90
N SER A 37 5.81 -3.09 4.61
CA SER A 37 4.66 -2.21 4.41
C SER A 37 4.80 -1.41 3.12
N ILE A 38 6.01 -0.97 2.77
CA ILE A 38 6.29 -0.30 1.48
C ILE A 38 6.05 -1.28 0.32
N HIS A 39 6.59 -2.50 0.41
CA HIS A 39 6.38 -3.53 -0.61
C HIS A 39 4.90 -3.85 -0.79
N TRP A 40 4.16 -4.00 0.32
CA TRP A 40 2.72 -4.24 0.25
C TRP A 40 1.97 -3.05 -0.35
N LEU A 41 2.29 -1.81 0.05
CA LEU A 41 1.51 -0.64 -0.34
C LEU A 41 1.75 -0.21 -1.80
N ILE A 42 3.00 -0.29 -2.27
CA ILE A 42 3.41 0.25 -3.58
C ILE A 42 4.26 -0.70 -4.43
N GLY A 43 4.51 -1.93 -3.98
CA GLY A 43 5.19 -2.94 -4.78
C GLY A 43 6.70 -2.77 -4.91
N THR A 44 7.32 -1.85 -4.15
CA THR A 44 8.78 -1.64 -4.20
C THR A 44 9.51 -2.95 -3.93
N ARG A 45 10.43 -3.30 -4.82
CA ARG A 45 11.42 -4.35 -4.61
C ARG A 45 12.65 -3.66 -4.02
N ALA A 46 12.88 -3.83 -2.72
CA ALA A 46 14.14 -3.46 -2.10
C ALA A 46 15.23 -4.45 -2.52
#